data_AF-A0A9C9Z4I6-F1
#
_entry.id   AF-A0A9C9Z4I6-F1
#
_cell.length_a   1.000
_cell.length_b   1.000
_cell.length_c   1.000
_cell.angle_alpha   90.00
_cell.angle_beta   90.00
_cell.angle_gamma   90.00
#
_symmetry.space_group_name_H-M   'P 1'
#
loop_
_entity.id
_entity.type
_entity.pdbx_description
1 polymer ?
#
loop_
_entity_poly.entity_id
_entity_poly.type
_entity_poly.pdbx_seq_one_letter_code
_entity_poly.pdbx_strand_id
1 'polypeptide(L)'
;MMSPLFWRDTRLWLAVLVAPLFWALLTLVMPLAGSAAVPFSDPLFYFQVALLYPVLEELLFRGVLQGYLSERLAGRAAGPLSLANLLTSVVFSLVHLIYRSGSTALLVFLPSLVFGYFRERYAGLRIPIALHCYYNAGFYFLFVS
;
A
#
# COMPACT_ATOMS: atom_id res chain seq x y z
N MET A 1 20.35 -15.22 3.17
CA MET A 1 19.86 -15.29 1.77
C MET A 1 20.04 -13.91 1.18
N MET A 2 20.86 -13.72 0.13
CA MET A 2 21.01 -12.40 -0.50
C MET A 2 19.65 -12.01 -1.07
N SER A 3 19.16 -10.81 -0.74
CA SER A 3 17.97 -10.28 -1.39
C SER A 3 18.26 -10.19 -2.88
N PRO A 4 17.38 -10.71 -3.77
CA PRO A 4 17.58 -10.54 -5.19
C PRO A 4 17.63 -9.04 -5.49
N LEU A 5 18.54 -8.64 -6.39
CA LEU A 5 18.58 -7.28 -6.91
C LEU A 5 17.17 -6.90 -7.37
N PHE A 6 16.61 -5.80 -6.86
CA PHE A 6 15.17 -5.52 -6.96
C PHE A 6 14.66 -5.55 -8.42
N TRP A 7 15.50 -5.12 -9.38
CA TRP A 7 15.15 -5.08 -10.80
C TRP A 7 15.02 -6.46 -11.47
N ARG A 8 15.56 -7.52 -10.87
CA ARG A 8 15.41 -8.91 -11.35
C ARG A 8 14.27 -9.65 -10.66
N ASP A 9 13.57 -8.99 -9.75
CA ASP A 9 12.53 -9.64 -8.96
C ASP A 9 11.18 -9.62 -9.68
N THR A 10 10.81 -10.74 -10.29
CA THR A 10 9.52 -10.89 -10.97
C THR A 10 8.34 -10.59 -10.05
N ARG A 11 8.44 -10.89 -8.74
CA ARG A 11 7.33 -10.63 -7.81
C ARG A 11 7.10 -9.13 -7.62
N LEU A 12 8.18 -8.35 -7.58
CA LEU A 12 8.09 -6.88 -7.50
C LEU A 12 7.40 -6.32 -8.75
N TRP A 13 7.79 -6.79 -9.93
CA TRP A 13 7.16 -6.37 -11.17
C TRP A 13 5.69 -6.80 -11.27
N LEU A 14 5.36 -8.00 -10.81
CA LEU A 14 3.96 -8.43 -10.69
C LEU A 14 3.18 -7.50 -9.76
N ALA A 15 3.75 -7.07 -8.63
CA ALA A 15 3.09 -6.10 -7.75
C ALA A 15 2.89 -4.74 -8.43
N VAL A 16 3.87 -4.26 -9.20
CA VAL A 16 3.69 -3.05 -10.01
C VAL A 16 2.55 -3.23 -11.02
N LEU A 17 2.46 -4.38 -11.70
CA LEU A 17 1.41 -4.68 -12.67
C LEU A 17 0.03 -4.95 -12.05
N VAL A 18 -0.02 -5.36 -10.78
CA VAL A 18 -1.27 -5.53 -10.04
C VAL A 18 -1.93 -4.17 -9.78
N ALA A 19 -1.18 -3.08 -9.64
CA ALA A 19 -1.76 -1.75 -9.42
C ALA A 19 -2.71 -1.30 -10.54
N PRO A 20 -2.33 -1.29 -11.84
CA PRO A 20 -3.24 -0.91 -12.92
C PRO A 20 -4.42 -1.88 -13.06
N LEU A 21 -4.22 -3.18 -12.79
CA LEU A 21 -5.34 -4.13 -12.74
C LEU A 21 -6.31 -3.79 -11.59
N PHE A 22 -5.77 -3.47 -10.42
CA PHE A 22 -6.55 -3.08 -9.25
C PHE A 22 -7.33 -1.79 -9.51
N TRP A 23 -6.71 -0.76 -10.10
CA TRP A 23 -7.42 0.45 -10.52
C TRP A 23 -8.50 0.15 -11.56
N ALA A 24 -8.22 -0.68 -12.56
CA ALA A 24 -9.23 -1.07 -13.55
C ALA A 24 -10.42 -1.80 -12.90
N LEU A 25 -10.19 -2.63 -11.88
CA LEU A 25 -11.29 -3.27 -11.14
C LEU A 25 -12.06 -2.26 -10.27
N LEU A 26 -11.40 -1.24 -9.72
CA LEU A 26 -12.06 -0.19 -8.94
C LEU A 26 -13.07 0.61 -9.77
N THR A 27 -12.90 0.71 -11.10
CA THR A 27 -13.88 1.41 -11.96
C THR A 27 -15.26 0.75 -11.95
N LEU A 28 -15.36 -0.51 -11.51
CA LEU A 28 -16.63 -1.23 -11.37
C LEU A 28 -17.47 -0.72 -10.18
N VAL A 29 -16.84 -0.05 -9.21
CA VAL A 29 -17.48 0.41 -7.97
C VAL A 29 -17.29 1.90 -7.70
N MET A 30 -16.38 2.56 -8.42
CA MET A 30 -16.05 3.98 -8.26
C MET A 30 -15.85 4.62 -9.65
N PRO A 31 -16.54 5.73 -9.96
CA PRO A 31 -16.36 6.41 -11.25
C PRO A 31 -14.96 7.03 -11.35
N LEU A 32 -14.43 7.10 -12.58
CA LEU A 32 -13.20 7.83 -12.84
C LEU A 32 -13.40 9.34 -12.60
N ALA A 33 -12.36 9.98 -12.09
CA ALA A 33 -12.25 11.43 -12.04
C ALA A 33 -12.36 11.99 -13.47
N GLY A 34 -13.21 13.01 -13.64
CA GLY A 34 -13.33 13.73 -14.90
C GLY A 34 -12.12 14.65 -15.15
N SER A 35 -12.31 15.66 -16.02
CA SER A 35 -11.27 16.63 -16.40
C SER A 35 -10.72 17.50 -15.25
N ALA A 36 -11.23 17.34 -14.02
CA ALA A 36 -10.83 18.10 -12.83
C ALA A 36 -10.08 17.22 -11.81
N ALA A 37 -9.28 16.24 -12.27
CA ALA A 37 -8.52 15.38 -11.36
C ALA A 37 -7.64 16.20 -10.38
N VAL A 38 -7.56 15.73 -9.14
CA VAL A 38 -6.86 16.39 -8.01
C VAL A 38 -5.46 16.93 -8.33
N PRO A 39 -4.56 16.24 -9.07
CA PRO A 39 -3.24 16.80 -9.37
C PRO A 39 -3.27 18.16 -10.10
N PHE A 40 -4.36 18.48 -10.81
CA PHE A 40 -4.50 19.74 -11.54
C PHE A 40 -5.30 20.78 -10.75
N SER A 41 -6.25 20.35 -9.91
CA SER A 41 -7.10 21.24 -9.11
C SER A 41 -6.47 21.60 -7.76
N ASP A 42 -5.79 20.66 -7.10
CA ASP A 42 -5.08 20.85 -5.82
C ASP A 42 -3.77 20.03 -5.77
N PRO A 43 -2.67 20.58 -6.32
CA PRO A 43 -1.38 19.89 -6.36
C PRO A 43 -0.77 19.62 -4.97
N LEU A 44 -1.06 20.47 -3.98
CA LEU A 44 -0.53 20.30 -2.62
C LEU A 44 -1.21 19.13 -1.93
N PHE A 45 -2.55 19.05 -2.03
CA PHE A 45 -3.29 17.90 -1.54
C PHE A 45 -2.84 16.62 -2.25
N TYR A 46 -2.66 16.65 -3.58
CA TYR A 46 -2.12 15.50 -4.33
C TYR A 46 -0.77 15.05 -3.79
N PHE A 47 0.17 15.97 -3.58
CA PHE A 47 1.48 15.65 -3.01
C PHE A 47 1.37 14.99 -1.62
N GLN A 48 0.47 15.49 -0.77
CA GLN A 48 0.27 14.95 0.57
C GLN A 48 -0.21 13.50 0.51
N VAL A 49 -1.26 13.22 -0.25
CA VAL A 49 -1.87 11.89 -0.31
C VAL A 49 -1.08 10.90 -1.15
N ALA A 50 -0.48 11.34 -2.26
CA ALA A 50 0.27 10.47 -3.17
C ALA A 50 1.68 10.14 -2.66
N LEU A 51 2.27 10.99 -1.81
CA LEU A 51 3.66 10.82 -1.37
C LEU A 51 3.85 10.96 0.14
N LEU A 52 3.49 12.10 0.73
CA LEU A 52 3.84 12.39 2.13
C LEU A 52 3.20 11.39 3.11
N TYR A 53 1.89 11.18 3.01
CA TYR A 53 1.15 10.27 3.88
C TYR A 53 1.56 8.81 3.69
N PRO A 54 1.68 8.27 2.46
CA PRO A 54 2.23 6.93 2.25
C PRO A 54 3.58 6.71 2.92
N VAL A 55 4.50 7.68 2.85
CA VAL A 55 5.80 7.59 3.54
C VAL A 55 5.63 7.49 5.05
N LEU A 56 4.83 8.37 5.65
CA LEU A 56 4.57 8.37 7.10
C LEU A 56 3.87 7.09 7.55
N GLU A 57 2.91 6.62 6.78
CA GLU A 57 2.18 5.38 7.02
C GLU A 57 3.12 4.16 6.98
N GLU A 58 4.00 4.05 5.99
CA GLU A 58 4.95 2.95 5.94
C GLU A 58 5.97 2.98 7.08
N LEU A 59 6.43 4.18 7.50
CA LEU A 59 7.29 4.31 8.68
C LEU A 59 6.58 3.80 9.94
N LEU A 60 5.32 4.18 10.15
CA LEU A 60 4.55 3.78 11.32
C LEU A 60 4.16 2.29 11.28
N PHE A 61 3.48 1.87 10.22
CA PHE A 61 2.90 0.52 10.18
C PHE A 61 3.94 -0.55 9.86
N ARG A 62 4.87 -0.30 8.94
CA ARG A 62 5.81 -1.34 8.45
C ARG A 62 7.15 -1.25 9.16
N GLY A 63 7.56 -0.04 9.53
CA GLY A 63 8.72 0.22 10.38
C GLY A 63 8.47 -0.20 11.82
N VAL A 64 7.47 0.42 12.47
CA VAL A 64 7.22 0.21 13.91
C VAL A 64 6.33 -1.01 14.16
N LEU A 65 5.07 -1.00 13.72
CA LEU A 65 4.10 -2.03 14.13
C LEU A 65 4.47 -3.43 13.61
N GLN A 66 4.68 -3.58 12.30
CA GLN A 66 5.07 -4.86 11.71
C GLN A 66 6.45 -5.30 12.21
N GLY A 67 7.38 -4.36 12.43
CA GLY A 67 8.69 -4.64 13.03
C GLY A 67 8.55 -5.27 14.42
N TYR A 68 7.83 -4.60 15.31
CA TYR A 68 7.52 -5.10 16.66
C TYR A 68 6.82 -6.45 16.66
N LEU A 69 5.81 -6.63 15.80
CA LEU A 69 5.09 -7.91 15.69
C LEU A 69 5.96 -9.03 15.11
N SER A 70 6.87 -8.71 14.18
CA SER A 70 7.78 -9.70 13.58
C SER A 70 8.73 -10.31 14.59
N GLU A 71 9.20 -9.52 15.56
CA GLU A 71 10.06 -10.00 16.65
C GLU A 71 9.30 -10.92 17.60
N ARG A 72 8.05 -10.59 17.94
CA ARG A 72 7.25 -11.37 18.91
C ARG A 72 6.55 -12.59 18.33
N LEU A 73 6.25 -12.55 17.03
CA LEU A 73 5.54 -13.62 16.32
C LEU A 73 6.47 -14.35 15.36
N ALA A 74 7.78 -14.31 15.60
CA ALA A 74 8.79 -14.93 14.77
C ALA A 74 8.42 -16.39 14.44
N GLY A 75 8.47 -16.74 13.15
CA GLY A 75 8.14 -18.08 12.66
C GLY A 75 6.64 -18.37 12.52
N ARG A 76 5.73 -17.47 12.92
CA ARG A 76 4.28 -17.64 12.70
C ARG A 76 3.88 -17.12 11.33
N ALA A 77 3.39 -18.01 10.48
CA ALA A 77 2.94 -17.70 9.13
C ALA A 77 1.46 -18.09 8.95
N ALA A 78 0.77 -17.33 8.09
CA ALA A 78 -0.54 -17.64 7.55
C ALA A 78 -0.38 -17.87 6.04
N GLY A 79 0.03 -19.10 5.67
CA GLY A 79 0.38 -19.43 4.28
C GLY A 79 1.63 -18.67 3.80
N PRO A 80 1.59 -17.95 2.66
CA PRO A 80 2.75 -17.23 2.13
C PRO A 80 3.06 -15.91 2.87
N LEU A 81 2.20 -15.48 3.80
CA LEU A 81 2.33 -14.22 4.53
C LEU A 81 2.66 -14.47 6.00
N SER A 82 3.44 -13.58 6.62
CA SER A 82 3.65 -13.63 8.07
C SER A 82 2.39 -13.20 8.82
N LEU A 83 2.24 -13.69 10.06
CA LEU A 83 1.17 -13.21 10.94
C LEU A 83 1.36 -11.72 11.29
N ALA A 84 2.61 -11.24 11.35
CA ALA A 84 2.91 -9.83 11.59
C ALA A 84 2.39 -8.93 10.47
N ASN A 85 2.58 -9.32 9.20
CA ASN A 85 2.05 -8.62 8.04
C ASN A 85 0.52 -8.62 8.06
N LEU A 86 -0.10 -9.78 8.32
CA LEU A 86 -1.55 -9.92 8.35
C LEU A 86 -2.18 -8.99 9.40
N LEU A 87 -1.70 -9.05 10.65
CA LEU A 87 -2.22 -8.22 11.73
C LEU A 87 -1.98 -6.72 11.49
N THR A 88 -0.78 -6.35 11.01
CA THR A 88 -0.50 -4.96 10.63
C THR A 88 -1.46 -4.48 9.57
N SER A 89 -1.76 -5.33 8.56
CA SER A 89 -2.65 -4.99 7.47
C SER A 89 -4.11 -4.82 7.92
N VAL A 90 -4.56 -5.65 8.86
CA VAL A 90 -5.88 -5.49 9.50
C VAL A 90 -5.93 -4.15 10.22
N VAL A 91 -4.97 -3.84 11.10
CA VAL A 91 -4.93 -2.57 11.85
C VAL A 91 -4.90 -1.37 10.90
N PHE A 92 -4.03 -1.41 9.89
CA PHE A 92 -3.92 -0.37 8.86
C PHE A 92 -5.27 -0.07 8.19
N SER A 93 -6.00 -1.12 7.80
CA SER A 93 -7.30 -0.99 7.13
C SER A 93 -8.41 -0.50 8.05
N LEU A 94 -8.37 -0.90 9.33
CA LEU A 94 -9.31 -0.40 10.34
C LEU A 94 -9.09 1.08 10.64
N VAL A 95 -7.83 1.54 10.72
CA VAL A 95 -7.52 2.97 10.88
C VAL A 95 -8.04 3.78 9.69
N HIS A 96 -8.01 3.23 8.47
CA HIS A 96 -8.56 3.89 7.29
C HIS A 96 -10.07 4.14 7.36
N LEU A 97 -10.83 3.34 8.12
CA LEU A 97 -12.26 3.59 8.36
C LEU A 97 -12.53 4.86 9.18
N ILE A 98 -11.54 5.32 9.96
CA ILE A 98 -11.66 6.53 10.78
C ILE A 98 -11.57 7.77 9.89
N TYR A 99 -10.65 7.76 8.93
CA TYR A 99 -10.34 8.90 8.07
C TYR A 99 -11.11 8.90 6.75
N ARG A 100 -11.70 7.77 6.36
CA ARG A 100 -12.37 7.60 5.08
C ARG A 100 -13.71 6.90 5.26
N SER A 101 -14.78 7.53 4.79
CA SER A 101 -16.12 6.95 4.81
C SER A 101 -16.29 5.91 3.70
N GLY A 102 -17.04 4.85 4.00
CA GLY A 102 -17.45 3.84 3.02
C GLY A 102 -16.63 2.53 3.06
N SER A 103 -17.23 1.48 2.50
CA SER A 103 -16.63 0.13 2.47
C SER A 103 -15.37 0.04 1.60
N THR A 104 -15.18 0.97 0.66
CA THR A 104 -13.97 1.05 -0.18
C THR A 104 -12.71 1.34 0.63
N ALA A 105 -12.83 1.93 1.83
CA ALA A 105 -11.71 2.11 2.75
C ALA A 105 -11.06 0.77 3.16
N LEU A 106 -11.82 -0.34 3.18
CA LEU A 106 -11.27 -1.65 3.48
C LEU A 106 -10.50 -2.28 2.31
N LEU A 107 -10.65 -1.76 1.09
CA LEU A 107 -9.92 -2.28 -0.07
C LEU A 107 -8.41 -2.04 0.05
N VAL A 108 -7.98 -1.11 0.90
CA VAL A 108 -6.56 -0.87 1.22
C VAL A 108 -5.91 -2.08 1.92
N PHE A 109 -6.70 -3.02 2.44
CA PHE A 109 -6.21 -4.26 3.03
C PHE A 109 -5.37 -5.07 2.04
N LEU A 110 -5.80 -5.18 0.78
CA LEU A 110 -5.09 -5.99 -0.21
C LEU A 110 -3.74 -5.37 -0.61
N PRO A 111 -3.63 -4.08 -0.99
CA PRO A 111 -2.34 -3.42 -1.19
C PRO A 111 -1.45 -3.47 0.06
N SER A 112 -2.04 -3.31 1.24
CA SER A 112 -1.31 -3.34 2.52
C SER A 112 -0.56 -4.67 2.74
N LEU A 113 -1.18 -5.80 2.41
CA LEU A 113 -0.53 -7.12 2.47
C LEU A 113 0.67 -7.22 1.51
N VAL A 114 0.55 -6.62 0.32
CA VAL A 114 1.62 -6.58 -0.69
C VAL A 114 2.80 -5.76 -0.16
N PHE A 115 2.56 -4.59 0.43
CA PHE A 115 3.61 -3.75 1.00
C PHE A 115 4.33 -4.47 2.15
N GLY A 116 3.58 -5.06 3.07
CA GLY A 116 4.17 -5.80 4.19
C GLY A 116 4.95 -7.05 3.75
N TYR A 117 4.55 -7.70 2.65
CA TYR A 117 5.34 -8.78 2.03
C TYR A 117 6.69 -8.28 1.53
N PHE A 118 6.73 -7.13 0.85
CA PHE A 118 7.99 -6.58 0.35
C PHE A 118 8.87 -5.98 1.44
N ARG A 119 8.29 -5.48 2.54
CA ARG A 119 9.03 -5.09 3.74
C ARG A 119 9.87 -6.27 4.25
N GLU A 120 9.28 -7.45 4.36
CA GLU A 120 9.96 -8.66 4.86
C GLU A 120 10.96 -9.20 3.84
N ARG A 121 10.59 -9.22 2.56
CA ARG A 121 11.43 -9.72 1.48
C ARG A 121 12.73 -8.94 1.28
N TYR A 122 12.67 -7.62 1.44
CA TYR A 122 13.84 -6.73 1.27
C TYR A 122 14.43 -6.24 2.58
N ALA A 123 13.87 -6.65 3.73
CA ALA A 123 14.27 -6.21 5.06
C ALA A 123 14.42 -4.68 5.17
N GLY A 124 13.46 -3.93 4.59
CA GLY A 124 13.55 -2.48 4.53
C GLY A 124 12.28 -1.81 4.00
N LEU A 125 12.25 -0.48 4.09
CA LEU A 125 11.04 0.31 3.80
C LEU A 125 11.03 0.94 2.40
N ARG A 126 12.15 0.93 1.67
CA ARG A 126 12.25 1.63 0.37
C ARG A 126 11.24 1.10 -0.66
N ILE A 127 11.14 -0.23 -0.79
CA ILE A 127 10.23 -0.88 -1.73
C ILE A 127 8.76 -0.72 -1.32
N PRO A 128 8.33 -1.01 -0.08
CA PRO A 128 6.94 -0.78 0.30
C PRO A 128 6.52 0.69 0.21
N ILE A 129 7.41 1.65 0.55
CA ILE A 129 7.14 3.09 0.33
C ILE A 129 6.90 3.37 -1.16
N ALA A 130 7.80 2.93 -2.04
CA ALA A 130 7.67 3.20 -3.47
C ALA A 130 6.39 2.59 -4.06
N LEU A 131 6.06 1.36 -3.67
CA LEU A 131 4.81 0.70 -4.08
C LEU A 131 3.59 1.44 -3.54
N HIS A 132 3.60 1.85 -2.27
CA HIS A 132 2.49 2.57 -1.68
C HIS A 132 2.26 3.91 -2.38
N CYS A 133 3.32 4.72 -2.55
CA CYS A 133 3.22 5.97 -3.29
C CYS A 133 2.67 5.76 -4.71
N TYR A 134 3.15 4.73 -5.43
CA TYR A 134 2.66 4.42 -6.78
C TYR A 134 1.15 4.07 -6.79
N TYR A 135 0.72 3.17 -5.90
CA TYR A 135 -0.68 2.79 -5.76
C TYR A 135 -1.57 3.98 -5.42
N ASN A 136 -1.12 4.83 -4.50
CA ASN A 136 -1.87 5.97 -3.99
C ASN A 136 -1.92 7.11 -5.03
N ALA A 137 -0.81 7.40 -5.70
CA ALA A 137 -0.73 8.37 -6.80
C ALA A 137 -1.72 8.05 -7.92
N GLY A 138 -1.75 6.79 -8.39
CA GLY A 138 -2.70 6.38 -9.42
C GLY A 138 -4.15 6.42 -8.94
N PHE A 139 -4.41 6.02 -7.68
CA PHE A 139 -5.75 6.11 -7.10
C PHE A 139 -6.27 7.56 -7.09
N TYR A 140 -5.50 8.51 -6.54
CA TYR A 140 -5.95 9.91 -6.44
C TYR A 140 -5.97 10.62 -7.79
N PHE A 141 -5.13 10.18 -8.74
CA PHE A 141 -5.19 10.67 -10.11
C PHE A 141 -6.46 10.21 -10.83
N LEU A 142 -6.84 8.94 -10.67
CA LEU A 142 -7.91 8.31 -11.44
C LEU A 142 -9.29 8.45 -10.82
N PHE A 143 -9.43 8.65 -9.51
CA PHE A 143 -10.73 8.52 -8.82
C PHE A 143 -11.12 9.70 -7.93
N VAL A 144 -10.27 10.71 -7.80
CA VAL A 144 -10.56 11.89 -6.97
C VAL A 144 -10.41 13.15 -7.81
N SER A 145 -11.39 14.03 -7.72
CA SER A 145 -11.48 15.32 -8.42
C SER A 145 -11.88 16.42 -7.45
#